data_AF-A0A0E9WS95-F1
#
_entry.id   AF-A0A0E9WS95-F1
#
_cell.length_a   1.000
_cell.length_b   1.000
_cell.length_c   1.000
_cell.angle_alpha   90.00
_cell.angle_beta   90.00
_cell.angle_gamma   90.00
#
_symmetry.space_group_name_H-M   'P 1'
#
loop_
_entity.id
_entity.type
_entity.pdbx_description
1 polymer ?
#
loop_
_entity_poly.entity_id
_entity_poly.type
_entity_poly.pdbx_seq_one_letter_code
_entity_poly.pdbx_strand_id
1 'polypeptide(L)'
;MIKEVTTSCMYKNQECRLTIHYEQGFSVQAELEGGSLLKPLFSYPFEKLKMSSDDGIRMLFLDFGGKEGEIQLDLHSCPKPVVFILHSFLSAKIARLGLVA
;
A
#
# COMPACT_ATOMS: atom_id res chain seq x y z
N MET A 1 9.50 -0.48 16.45
CA MET A 1 9.24 -0.76 15.02
C MET A 1 8.15 0.18 14.55
N ILE A 2 8.32 0.84 13.40
CA ILE A 2 7.24 1.62 12.78
C ILE A 2 6.09 0.66 12.47
N LYS A 3 4.89 0.96 12.97
CA LYS A 3 3.71 0.11 12.77
C LYS A 3 2.88 0.50 11.56
N GLU A 4 3.04 1.73 11.08
CA GLU A 4 2.25 2.28 9.99
C GLU A 4 3.09 3.30 9.21
N VAL A 5 2.92 3.30 7.88
CA VAL A 5 3.32 4.41 7.02
C VAL A 5 2.11 4.91 6.26
N THR A 6 2.05 6.22 6.05
CA THR A 6 1.00 6.88 5.31
C THR A 6 1.63 7.79 4.27
N THR A 7 1.14 7.75 3.03
CA THR A 7 1.60 8.60 1.93
C THR A 7 0.43 9.08 1.09
N SER A 8 0.50 10.31 0.59
CA SER A 8 -0.40 10.80 -0.45
C SER A 8 -0.12 10.06 -1.76
N CYS A 9 -1.18 9.80 -2.53
CA CYS A 9 -1.11 9.20 -3.84
C CYS A 9 -2.36 9.49 -4.66
N MET A 10 -2.31 9.20 -5.96
CA MET A 10 -3.45 9.28 -6.84
C MET A 10 -3.88 7.88 -7.30
N TYR A 11 -5.17 7.59 -7.17
CA TYR A 11 -5.81 6.37 -7.66
C TYR A 11 -6.92 6.73 -8.64
N LYS A 12 -6.83 6.26 -9.90
CA LYS A 12 -7.84 6.53 -10.95
C LYS A 12 -8.21 8.03 -11.08
N ASN A 13 -7.19 8.90 -11.13
CA ASN A 13 -7.34 10.37 -11.17
C ASN A 13 -8.01 10.99 -9.94
N GLN A 14 -8.00 10.31 -8.80
CA GLN A 14 -8.53 10.80 -7.54
C GLN A 14 -7.41 10.89 -6.49
N GLU A 15 -7.26 12.07 -5.89
CA GLU A 15 -6.36 12.29 -4.76
C GLU A 15 -6.80 11.45 -3.56
N CYS A 16 -5.85 10.71 -3.01
CA CYS A 16 -6.09 9.78 -1.93
C CYS A 16 -4.85 9.59 -1.07
N ARG A 17 -5.04 8.81 -0.02
CA ARG A 17 -4.04 8.50 0.98
C ARG A 17 -3.92 7.00 1.10
N LEU A 18 -2.73 6.48 0.83
CA LEU A 18 -2.36 5.11 1.09
C LEU A 18 -1.81 5.01 2.51
N THR A 19 -2.40 4.13 3.30
CA THR A 19 -1.90 3.72 4.61
C THR A 19 -1.54 2.24 4.57
N ILE A 20 -0.33 1.92 4.99
CA ILE A 20 0.20 0.56 5.14
C ILE A 20 0.47 0.34 6.62
N HIS A 21 -0.39 -0.41 7.27
CA HIS A 21 -0.29 -0.74 8.68
C HIS A 21 0.13 -2.21 8.85
N TYR A 22 1.16 -2.47 9.64
CA TYR A 22 1.77 -3.78 9.86
C TYR A 22 0.74 -4.88 10.18
N GLU A 23 -0.24 -4.61 11.04
CA GLU A 23 -1.30 -5.59 11.37
C GLU A 23 -2.52 -5.51 10.44
N GLN A 24 -3.09 -4.31 10.21
CA GLN A 24 -4.34 -4.11 9.48
C GLN A 24 -4.21 -4.22 7.95
N GLY A 25 -2.99 -4.18 7.40
CA GLY A 25 -2.75 -4.26 5.96
C GLY A 25 -2.76 -2.89 5.28
N PHE A 26 -3.47 -2.81 4.17
CA PHE A 26 -3.51 -1.69 3.25
C PHE A 26 -4.88 -1.03 3.34
N SER A 27 -4.91 0.30 3.41
CA SER A 27 -6.13 1.06 3.20
C SER A 27 -5.86 2.26 2.31
N VAL A 28 -6.74 2.48 1.33
CA VAL A 28 -6.70 3.67 0.49
C VAL A 28 -7.97 4.48 0.73
N GLN A 29 -7.81 5.76 1.03
CA GLN A 29 -8.91 6.66 1.37
C GLN A 29 -8.81 7.91 0.51
N ALA A 30 -9.88 8.24 -0.19
CA ALA A 30 -9.98 9.46 -0.96
C ALA A 30 -10.03 10.68 -0.05
N GLU A 31 -9.34 11.74 -0.43
CA GLU A 31 -9.46 13.04 0.22
C GLU A 31 -10.67 13.78 -0.37
N LEU A 32 -11.66 14.10 0.46
CA LEU A 32 -12.82 14.89 0.05
C LEU A 32 -12.50 16.40 0.13
N GLU A 33 -13.25 17.21 -0.63
CA GLU A 33 -13.07 18.66 -0.65
C GLU A 33 -13.09 19.26 0.76
N GLY A 34 -12.03 20.00 1.08
CA GLY A 34 -11.78 20.55 2.43
C GLY A 34 -10.82 19.75 3.30
N GLY A 35 -10.25 18.63 2.81
CA GLY A 35 -9.12 17.91 3.42
C GLY A 35 -9.37 17.23 4.77
N SER A 36 -10.53 17.47 5.40
CA SER A 36 -10.88 16.94 6.71
C SER A 36 -11.68 15.64 6.67
N LEU A 37 -12.25 15.27 5.51
CA LEU A 37 -13.06 14.07 5.36
C LEU A 37 -12.36 13.07 4.44
N LEU A 38 -12.17 11.84 4.94
CA LEU A 38 -11.58 10.74 4.20
C LEU A 38 -12.68 9.73 3.86
N LYS A 39 -12.84 9.41 2.56
CA LYS A 39 -13.78 8.40 2.08
C LYS A 39 -13.02 7.11 1.76
N PRO A 40 -13.31 5.97 2.40
CA PRO A 40 -12.62 4.72 2.09
C PRO A 40 -12.89 4.30 0.63
N LEU A 41 -11.81 3.98 -0.10
CA LEU A 41 -11.86 3.46 -1.47
C LEU A 41 -11.78 1.94 -1.47
N PHE A 42 -10.75 1.38 -0.84
CA PHE A 42 -10.58 -0.05 -0.66
C PHE A 42 -9.62 -0.36 0.50
N SER A 43 -9.64 -1.60 0.96
CA SER A 43 -8.71 -2.12 1.96
C SER A 43 -8.41 -3.59 1.73
N TYR A 44 -7.17 -4.00 1.99
CA TYR A 44 -6.71 -5.37 1.82
C TYR A 44 -5.82 -5.77 2.99
N PRO A 45 -5.98 -6.98 3.54
CA PRO A 45 -5.03 -7.50 4.52
C PRO A 45 -3.69 -7.87 3.84
N PHE A 46 -2.62 -7.96 4.63
CA PHE A 46 -1.29 -8.29 4.11
C PHE A 46 -1.24 -9.65 3.41
N GLU A 47 -2.01 -10.60 3.90
CA GLU A 47 -2.07 -11.99 3.43
C GLU A 47 -2.66 -12.10 2.01
N LYS A 48 -3.34 -11.05 1.52
CA LYS A 48 -3.84 -11.00 0.14
C LYS A 48 -2.82 -10.45 -0.85
N LEU A 49 -1.77 -9.75 -0.42
CA LEU A 49 -0.79 -9.22 -1.35
C LEU A 49 -0.02 -10.38 -2.01
N LYS A 50 -0.16 -10.51 -3.33
CA LYS A 50 0.55 -11.50 -4.14
C LYS A 50 1.84 -10.95 -4.72
N MET A 51 1.79 -9.72 -5.23
CA MET A 51 2.91 -9.06 -5.87
C MET A 51 2.88 -7.57 -5.58
N SER A 52 4.05 -7.00 -5.37
CA SER A 52 4.27 -5.56 -5.33
C SER A 52 5.45 -5.21 -6.22
N SER A 53 5.34 -4.17 -7.03
CA SER A 53 6.40 -3.68 -7.91
C SER A 53 6.32 -2.16 -8.08
N ASP A 54 7.33 -1.58 -8.73
CA ASP A 54 7.36 -0.16 -9.04
C ASP A 54 8.01 0.14 -10.40
N ASP A 55 7.73 1.31 -10.96
CA ASP A 55 8.33 1.78 -12.23
C ASP A 55 9.69 2.49 -12.03
N GLY A 56 10.16 2.61 -10.79
CA GLY A 56 11.37 3.34 -10.43
C GLY A 56 11.23 4.87 -10.42
N ILE A 57 10.09 5.42 -10.83
CA ILE A 57 9.84 6.85 -11.05
C ILE A 57 8.78 7.39 -10.09
N ARG A 58 7.54 6.88 -10.15
CA ARG A 58 6.42 7.34 -9.30
C ARG A 58 5.29 6.32 -9.09
N MET A 59 5.20 5.29 -9.93
CA MET A 59 4.09 4.33 -9.90
C MET A 59 4.41 3.17 -8.96
N LEU A 60 3.50 2.91 -8.02
CA LEU A 60 3.44 1.71 -7.20
C LEU A 60 2.36 0.78 -7.73
N PHE A 61 2.71 -0.49 -7.90
CA PHE A 61 1.81 -1.54 -8.38
C PHE A 61 1.58 -2.56 -7.26
N LEU A 62 0.32 -2.88 -6.98
CA LEU A 62 -0.09 -3.84 -5.94
C LEU A 62 -1.11 -4.83 -6.51
N ASP A 63 -0.75 -6.10 -6.56
CA ASP A 63 -1.65 -7.19 -6.92
C ASP A 63 -2.11 -7.93 -5.66
N PHE A 64 -3.41 -7.85 -5.35
CA PHE A 64 -4.05 -8.55 -4.23
C PHE A 64 -4.76 -9.85 -4.66
N GLY A 65 -4.70 -10.18 -5.95
CA GLY A 65 -5.49 -11.24 -6.56
C GLY A 65 -6.99 -10.93 -6.60
N GLY A 66 -7.66 -11.32 -7.68
CA GLY A 66 -9.12 -11.14 -7.81
C GLY A 66 -9.49 -10.58 -9.17
N LYS A 67 -10.72 -10.05 -9.28
CA LYS A 67 -11.24 -9.48 -10.53
C LYS A 67 -10.73 -8.07 -10.81
N GLU A 68 -10.22 -7.37 -9.79
CA GLU A 68 -9.76 -5.98 -9.92
C GLU A 68 -8.40 -5.87 -10.59
N GLY A 69 -7.65 -6.97 -10.68
CA GLY A 69 -6.31 -7.00 -11.24
C GLY A 69 -5.30 -6.19 -10.39
N GLU A 70 -4.23 -5.77 -11.05
CA GLU A 70 -3.18 -4.95 -10.44
C GLU A 70 -3.68 -3.52 -10.18
N ILE A 71 -3.52 -3.07 -8.94
CA ILE A 71 -3.82 -1.70 -8.51
C ILE A 71 -2.61 -0.81 -8.78
N GLN A 72 -2.84 0.31 -9.45
CA GLN A 72 -1.81 1.31 -9.78
C GLN A 72 -2.03 2.57 -8.95
N LEU A 73 -1.00 3.01 -8.23
CA LEU A 73 -0.99 4.22 -7.42
C LEU A 73 0.15 5.13 -7.86
N ASP A 74 -0.14 6.38 -8.20
CA ASP A 74 0.89 7.39 -8.44
C ASP A 74 1.26 8.04 -7.11
N LEU A 75 2.49 7.87 -6.64
CA LEU A 75 2.96 8.42 -5.35
C LEU A 75 3.54 9.84 -5.47
N HIS A 76 3.50 10.44 -6.66
CA HIS A 76 4.12 11.73 -6.99
C HIS A 76 5.62 11.83 -6.70
N SER A 77 6.24 10.70 -6.34
CA SER A 77 7.61 10.59 -5.86
C SER A 77 8.09 9.15 -6.01
N CYS A 78 9.41 8.95 -5.96
CA CYS A 78 10.00 7.63 -6.17
C CYS A 78 9.43 6.60 -5.17
N PRO A 79 8.83 5.50 -5.64
CA PRO A 79 8.12 4.53 -4.80
C PRO A 79 9.04 3.57 -4.03
N LYS A 80 10.35 3.58 -4.31
CA LYS A 80 11.34 2.69 -3.66
C LYS A 80 11.27 2.65 -2.13
N PRO A 81 11.11 3.78 -1.40
CA PRO A 81 10.98 3.73 0.06
C PRO A 81 9.73 2.97 0.52
N VAL A 82 8.60 3.12 -0.18
CA VAL A 82 7.35 2.42 0.15
C VAL A 82 7.52 0.92 -0.10
N VAL A 83 8.11 0.53 -1.23
CA VAL A 83 8.42 -0.86 -1.55
C VAL A 83 9.35 -1.47 -0.48
N PHE A 84 10.37 -0.76 -0.03
CA PHE A 84 11.27 -1.22 1.03
C PHE A 84 10.53 -1.47 2.37
N ILE A 85 9.58 -0.60 2.72
CA ILE A 85 8.75 -0.78 3.93
C ILE A 85 7.88 -2.03 3.78
N LEU A 86 7.28 -2.27 2.61
CA LEU A 86 6.48 -3.46 2.35
C LEU A 86 7.30 -4.74 2.54
N HIS A 87 8.50 -4.81 1.95
CA HIS A 87 9.40 -5.92 2.16
C HIS A 87 9.79 -6.10 3.63
N SER A 88 10.03 -5.01 4.35
CA SER A 88 10.36 -5.08 5.78
C SER A 88 9.22 -5.64 6.61
N PHE A 89 7.97 -5.24 6.33
CA PHE A 89 6.79 -5.74 7.02
C PHE A 89 6.51 -7.21 6.70
N LEU A 90 6.64 -7.62 5.44
CA LEU A 90 6.49 -9.01 5.02
C LEU A 90 7.56 -9.91 5.67
N SER A 91 8.83 -9.51 5.63
CA SER A 91 9.93 -10.25 6.27
C SER A 91 9.70 -10.44 7.77
N ALA A 92 9.28 -9.39 8.48
CA ALA A 92 8.98 -9.48 9.90
C ALA A 92 7.77 -10.39 10.19
N LYS A 93 6.75 -10.40 9.33
CA LYS A 93 5.61 -11.33 9.45
C LYS A 93 6.04 -12.78 9.25
N ILE A 94 6.86 -13.07 8.24
CA ILE A 94 7.40 -14.41 7.98
C ILE A 94 8.23 -14.89 9.17
N ALA A 95 9.14 -14.05 9.68
CA ALA A 95 9.96 -14.36 10.85
C ALA A 95 9.11 -14.70 12.09
N ARG A 96 8.02 -13.96 12.32
CA ARG A 96 7.09 -14.22 13.43
C ARG A 96 6.32 -15.54 13.29
N LEU A 97 6.01 -15.95 12.06
CA LEU A 97 5.35 -17.22 11.78
C LEU A 97 6.30 -18.43 11.85
N GLY A 98 7.60 -18.20 12.09
CA GLY A 98 8.61 -19.25 12.09
C GLY A 98 8.86 -19.86 10.70
N LEU A 99 8.41 -19.19 9.64
CA LEU A 99 8.48 -19.65 8.24
C LEU A 99 9.81 -19.26 7.57
N VAL A 100 10.89 -19.12 8.34
CA VAL A 100 12.22 -18.90 7.76
C VAL A 100 12.69 -20.21 7.13
N ALA A 101 12.94 -20.18 5.82
CA ALA A 101 13.59 -21.28 5.10
C ALA A 101 15.09 -21.31 5.39
#